data_AF-A0A6P1C3L4-F1
#
_entry.id   AF-A0A6P1C3L4-F1
#
_cell.length_a   1.000
_cell.length_b   1.000
_cell.length_c   1.000
_cell.angle_alpha   90.00
_cell.angle_beta   90.00
_cell.angle_gamma   90.00
#
_symmetry.space_group_name_H-M   'P 1'
#
loop_
_entity.id
_entity.type
_entity.pdbx_description
1 polymer ?
#
loop_
_entity_poly.entity_id
_entity_poly.type
_entity_poly.pdbx_seq_one_letter_code
_entity_poly.pdbx_strand_id
1 'polypeptide(L)'
;MAADNATEGNARIEVLISDMNGRLRGKQIPISAEKKVWSGAVRLPTSTQSLDIWGDDNDDITGLSLTIGDPDGTCVADRRTLADMPWAPAGSKQVLATMHELDGSPSFQDPRAILSAVVDRYKALGLTPVIATELEFYLLAGDWRDRGIPSPPPALTYQGEPNGFQLYDMDAVDLLGDYLETLRAYARAQRLPADATTAEFGPGQFEVNLLHRPDALAAADDCIMLKRVAEQAARKFGLKSTCMAKPYTDHAGSGLHVHASIIDVQGRNVLDAAGSEPKRLKSICAGLLQTLQDAQLIFAPYANSYRRFQPGSFAPLDLTWGFGHRGTAVRIPEKDGPGARIEHRVAGADANPYLMLAAILGGMLLGLENDLDPGEETTPAHVPTDARELTHDFLTAVERFRASAFIADIFGERYQRLYCDTKHKEAIRYLRTVSDFDYRTYLPRL
;
A
#
# COMPACT_ATOMS: atom_id res chain seq x y z
N MET A 1 -34.25 3.99 -43.71
CA MET A 1 -33.58 2.95 -42.88
C MET A 1 -32.09 3.28 -42.78
N ALA A 2 -31.77 4.32 -42.02
CA ALA A 2 -30.40 4.72 -41.71
C ALA A 2 -30.41 5.30 -40.29
N ALA A 3 -30.58 4.40 -39.32
CA ALA A 3 -30.50 4.68 -37.89
C ALA A 3 -30.08 3.37 -37.22
N ASP A 4 -28.78 3.15 -37.13
CA ASP A 4 -28.08 2.36 -36.09
C ASP A 4 -26.64 2.12 -36.51
N ASN A 5 -25.75 3.09 -36.30
CA ASN A 5 -24.30 2.85 -36.37
C ASN A 5 -23.48 3.83 -35.52
N ALA A 6 -24.09 4.49 -34.52
CA ALA A 6 -23.42 5.48 -33.68
C ALA A 6 -23.23 5.05 -32.21
N THR A 7 -23.48 3.79 -31.88
CA THR A 7 -23.41 3.25 -30.50
C THR A 7 -22.71 1.88 -30.38
N GLU A 8 -21.93 1.47 -31.38
CA GLU A 8 -20.76 0.62 -31.14
C GLU A 8 -19.60 1.53 -30.69
N GLY A 9 -19.67 2.22 -29.55
CA GLY A 9 -19.55 1.64 -28.23
C GLY A 9 -18.15 1.95 -27.71
N ASN A 10 -17.95 3.15 -27.14
CA ASN A 10 -16.66 3.65 -26.59
C ASN A 10 -16.11 2.84 -25.39
N ALA A 11 -16.62 1.62 -25.19
CA ALA A 11 -16.18 0.70 -24.17
C ALA A 11 -14.72 0.28 -24.42
N ARG A 12 -14.00 0.10 -23.32
CA ARG A 12 -12.58 -0.22 -23.33
C ARG A 12 -12.23 -1.16 -22.19
N ILE A 13 -11.11 -1.86 -22.35
CA ILE A 13 -10.46 -2.61 -21.29
C ILE A 13 -9.13 -1.93 -20.92
N GLU A 14 -8.97 -1.58 -19.64
CA GLU A 14 -7.72 -1.08 -19.08
C GLU A 14 -6.86 -2.24 -18.59
N VAL A 15 -5.68 -2.43 -19.18
CA VAL A 15 -4.69 -3.40 -18.70
C VAL A 15 -3.71 -2.65 -17.81
N LEU A 16 -3.66 -3.01 -16.53
CA LEU A 16 -2.96 -2.25 -15.49
C LEU A 16 -1.86 -3.10 -14.84
N ILE A 17 -0.68 -2.54 -14.68
CA ILE A 17 0.40 -3.05 -13.82
C ILE A 17 0.60 -2.08 -12.66
N SER A 18 1.15 -2.57 -11.54
CA SER A 18 1.63 -1.69 -10.47
C SER A 18 3.12 -1.40 -10.69
N ASP A 19 3.51 -0.14 -10.76
CA ASP A 19 4.93 0.22 -10.66
C ASP A 19 5.43 0.12 -9.21
N MET A 20 6.74 0.30 -8.99
CA MET A 20 7.36 0.25 -7.66
C MET A 20 6.74 1.23 -6.65
N ASN A 21 6.16 2.34 -7.11
CA ASN A 21 5.53 3.36 -6.29
C ASN A 21 4.06 3.04 -5.94
N GLY A 22 3.57 1.85 -6.32
CA GLY A 22 2.18 1.47 -6.11
C GLY A 22 1.22 2.25 -7.01
N ARG A 23 1.71 2.84 -8.10
CA ARG A 23 0.89 3.54 -9.08
C ARG A 23 0.48 2.58 -10.17
N LEU A 24 -0.81 2.58 -10.50
CA LEU A 24 -1.33 1.80 -11.61
C LEU A 24 -0.94 2.47 -12.94
N ARG A 25 -0.11 1.79 -13.72
CA ARG A 25 0.30 2.15 -15.08
C ARG A 25 -0.33 1.19 -16.07
N GLY A 26 -0.60 1.62 -17.29
CA GLY A 26 -1.33 0.73 -18.18
C GLY A 26 -1.69 1.30 -19.53
N LYS A 27 -2.45 0.51 -20.28
CA LYS A 27 -2.93 0.85 -21.61
C LYS A 27 -4.43 0.64 -21.70
N GLN A 28 -5.13 1.62 -22.27
CA GLN A 28 -6.53 1.47 -22.67
C GLN A 28 -6.58 0.77 -24.02
N ILE A 29 -7.32 -0.33 -24.09
CA ILE A 29 -7.54 -1.12 -25.30
C ILE A 29 -9.03 -1.02 -25.65
N PRO A 30 -9.41 -0.67 -26.90
CA PRO A 30 -10.81 -0.71 -27.32
C PRO A 30 -11.41 -2.10 -27.05
N ILE A 31 -12.67 -2.19 -26.62
CA ILE A 31 -13.27 -3.48 -26.29
C ILE A 31 -13.30 -4.44 -27.50
N SER A 32 -13.38 -3.90 -28.72
CA SER A 32 -13.30 -4.67 -29.97
C SER A 32 -11.95 -5.38 -30.17
N ALA A 33 -10.90 -4.94 -29.46
CA ALA A 33 -9.57 -5.54 -29.45
C ALA A 33 -9.28 -6.40 -28.20
N GLU A 34 -10.31 -6.78 -27.43
CA GLU A 34 -10.17 -7.57 -26.18
C GLU A 34 -9.34 -8.85 -26.38
N LYS A 35 -9.43 -9.52 -27.54
CA LYS A 35 -8.63 -10.71 -27.85
C LYS A 35 -7.12 -10.48 -27.65
N LYS A 36 -6.63 -9.26 -27.89
CA LYS A 36 -5.22 -8.87 -27.70
C LYS A 36 -4.79 -8.93 -26.23
N VAL A 37 -5.69 -8.60 -25.31
CA VAL A 37 -5.44 -8.64 -23.85
C VAL A 37 -5.19 -10.08 -23.44
N TRP A 38 -6.07 -10.98 -23.85
CA TRP A 38 -6.03 -12.37 -23.42
C TRP A 38 -5.01 -13.23 -24.16
N SER A 39 -4.52 -12.77 -25.32
CA SER A 39 -3.43 -13.44 -26.03
C SER A 39 -2.03 -13.07 -25.52
N GLY A 40 -1.91 -12.23 -24.47
CA GLY A 40 -0.63 -11.74 -23.98
C GLY A 40 0.10 -10.84 -24.99
N ALA A 41 -0.62 -10.19 -25.90
CA ALA A 41 -0.03 -9.34 -26.93
C ALA A 41 0.03 -7.85 -26.52
N VAL A 42 -0.34 -7.54 -25.27
CA VAL A 42 -0.23 -6.19 -24.72
C VAL A 42 1.21 -5.97 -24.26
N ARG A 43 1.81 -4.89 -24.75
CA ARG A 43 3.19 -4.49 -24.47
C ARG A 43 3.23 -3.12 -23.81
N LEU A 44 4.17 -2.96 -22.89
CA LEU A 44 4.57 -1.69 -22.29
C LEU A 44 6.10 -1.66 -22.21
N PRO A 45 6.73 -0.47 -22.31
CA PRO A 45 8.17 -0.36 -22.12
C PRO A 45 8.57 -0.83 -20.71
N THR A 46 9.66 -1.58 -20.62
CA THR A 46 10.10 -2.21 -19.35
C THR A 46 10.39 -1.20 -18.25
N SER A 47 10.86 0.00 -18.62
CA SER A 47 11.12 1.14 -17.71
C SER A 47 9.88 1.58 -16.91
N THR A 48 8.66 1.29 -17.41
CA THR A 48 7.38 1.69 -16.77
C THR A 48 7.24 1.16 -15.33
N GLN A 49 7.92 0.06 -15.00
CA GLN A 49 7.87 -0.55 -13.67
C GLN A 49 8.72 0.21 -12.63
N SER A 50 9.70 0.97 -13.09
CA SER A 50 10.77 1.54 -12.27
C SER A 50 10.90 3.04 -12.35
N LEU A 51 9.81 3.74 -12.68
CA LEU A 51 9.79 5.19 -12.66
C LEU A 51 10.00 5.72 -11.24
N ASP A 52 10.59 6.89 -11.10
CA ASP A 52 10.56 7.61 -9.82
C ASP A 52 9.15 8.15 -9.51
N ILE A 53 8.95 8.72 -8.33
CA ILE A 53 7.65 9.24 -7.89
C ILE A 53 7.09 10.36 -8.78
N TRP A 54 7.94 11.10 -9.50
CA TRP A 54 7.52 12.13 -10.45
C TRP A 54 7.15 11.54 -11.81
N GLY A 55 7.45 10.26 -12.03
CA GLY A 55 7.22 9.56 -13.28
C GLY A 55 8.35 9.72 -14.29
N ASP A 56 9.52 10.17 -13.85
CA ASP A 56 10.73 10.21 -14.69
C ASP A 56 11.29 8.79 -14.82
N ASP A 57 11.87 8.51 -15.98
CA ASP A 57 12.58 7.25 -16.15
C ASP A 57 13.91 7.28 -15.36
N ASN A 58 14.38 6.09 -15.00
CA ASN A 58 15.60 5.93 -14.23
C ASN A 58 16.72 5.41 -15.15
N ASP A 59 16.89 5.93 -16.37
CA ASP A 59 17.96 5.47 -17.27
C ASP A 59 19.35 5.61 -16.64
N ASP A 60 19.56 6.66 -15.86
CA ASP A 60 20.81 6.92 -15.13
C ASP A 60 21.16 5.83 -14.11
N ILE A 61 20.15 5.07 -13.65
CA ILE A 61 20.28 3.97 -12.69
C ILE A 61 20.19 2.60 -13.38
N THR A 62 19.25 2.46 -14.31
CA THR A 62 18.84 1.17 -14.90
C THR A 62 19.47 0.89 -16.26
N GLY A 63 19.83 1.94 -17.01
CA GLY A 63 20.21 1.85 -18.41
C GLY A 63 19.11 1.28 -19.32
N LEU A 64 17.85 1.24 -18.89
CA LEU A 64 16.76 0.60 -19.64
C LEU A 64 16.19 1.51 -20.73
N SER A 65 16.09 2.81 -20.52
CA SER A 65 15.40 3.77 -21.39
C SER A 65 16.28 4.11 -22.60
N LEU A 66 16.85 5.32 -22.67
CA LEU A 66 17.65 5.76 -23.82
C LEU A 66 18.92 4.93 -24.03
N THR A 67 19.47 4.32 -22.98
CA THR A 67 20.72 3.57 -23.06
C THR A 67 20.61 2.27 -23.88
N ILE A 68 19.50 1.52 -23.77
CA ILE A 68 19.26 0.30 -24.58
C ILE A 68 18.01 0.36 -25.46
N GLY A 69 17.28 1.48 -25.44
CA GLY A 69 16.12 1.72 -26.29
C GLY A 69 14.78 1.23 -25.73
N ASP A 70 14.65 1.08 -24.41
CA ASP A 70 13.43 0.72 -23.66
C ASP A 70 12.65 -0.46 -24.25
N PRO A 71 13.23 -1.68 -24.24
CA PRO A 71 12.58 -2.85 -24.79
C PRO A 71 11.22 -3.08 -24.13
N ASP A 72 10.26 -3.53 -24.94
CA ASP A 72 8.89 -3.81 -24.51
C ASP A 72 8.81 -5.12 -23.70
N GLY A 73 8.23 -5.04 -22.51
CA GLY A 73 7.81 -6.21 -21.71
C GLY A 73 6.43 -6.71 -22.13
N THR A 74 6.14 -7.99 -21.84
CA THR A 74 4.82 -8.59 -22.08
C THR A 74 3.91 -8.38 -20.86
N CYS A 75 2.77 -7.72 -21.02
CA CYS A 75 1.79 -7.63 -19.94
C CYS A 75 0.82 -8.81 -20.00
N VAL A 76 0.93 -9.74 -19.05
CA VAL A 76 0.07 -10.92 -18.95
C VAL A 76 -1.07 -10.61 -17.99
N ALA A 77 -2.27 -10.42 -18.54
CA ALA A 77 -3.47 -10.07 -17.78
C ALA A 77 -4.02 -11.26 -16.98
N ASP A 78 -4.38 -11.01 -15.71
CA ASP A 78 -4.96 -11.99 -14.82
C ASP A 78 -6.49 -11.92 -14.82
N ARG A 79 -7.14 -12.87 -15.50
CA ARG A 79 -8.61 -12.94 -15.61
C ARG A 79 -9.33 -12.90 -14.28
N ARG A 80 -8.71 -13.36 -13.18
CA ARG A 80 -9.32 -13.36 -11.84
C ARG A 80 -9.58 -11.94 -11.33
N THR A 81 -8.80 -10.97 -11.82
CA THR A 81 -8.88 -9.55 -11.44
C THR A 81 -9.75 -8.70 -12.36
N LEU A 82 -10.34 -9.29 -13.41
CA LEU A 82 -11.19 -8.55 -14.36
C LEU A 82 -12.40 -7.94 -13.63
N ALA A 83 -12.59 -6.63 -13.75
CA ALA A 83 -13.63 -5.91 -13.06
C ALA A 83 -14.25 -4.82 -13.94
N ASP A 84 -15.49 -4.46 -13.67
CA ASP A 84 -16.16 -3.37 -14.39
C ASP A 84 -15.60 -2.00 -13.93
N MET A 85 -15.73 -0.99 -14.80
CA MET A 85 -15.38 0.40 -14.50
C MET A 85 -16.64 1.27 -14.47
N PRO A 86 -17.30 1.44 -13.31
CA PRO A 86 -18.57 2.16 -13.20
C PRO A 86 -18.50 3.65 -13.56
N TRP A 87 -17.30 4.23 -13.55
CA TRP A 87 -17.03 5.62 -13.94
C TRP A 87 -16.67 5.79 -15.42
N ALA A 88 -16.60 4.70 -16.19
CA ALA A 88 -16.23 4.71 -17.60
C ALA A 88 -17.47 4.45 -18.49
N PRO A 89 -17.37 4.59 -19.83
CA PRO A 89 -18.47 4.22 -20.74
C PRO A 89 -18.98 2.81 -20.47
N ALA A 90 -20.29 2.60 -20.61
CA ALA A 90 -20.94 1.32 -20.33
C ALA A 90 -20.24 0.16 -21.06
N GLY A 91 -20.01 -0.95 -20.34
CA GLY A 91 -19.28 -2.11 -20.83
C GLY A 91 -17.76 -2.03 -20.68
N SER A 92 -17.21 -0.92 -20.18
CA SER A 92 -15.76 -0.81 -19.93
C SER A 92 -15.32 -1.62 -18.72
N LYS A 93 -14.12 -2.21 -18.81
CA LYS A 93 -13.52 -3.09 -17.81
C LYS A 93 -12.08 -2.71 -17.51
N GLN A 94 -11.53 -3.22 -16.42
CA GLN A 94 -10.11 -3.16 -16.10
C GLN A 94 -9.63 -4.51 -15.61
N VAL A 95 -8.34 -4.78 -15.78
CA VAL A 95 -7.70 -6.03 -15.38
C VAL A 95 -6.27 -5.74 -14.94
N LEU A 96 -5.84 -6.35 -13.84
CA LEU A 96 -4.45 -6.32 -13.42
C LEU A 96 -3.63 -7.31 -14.25
N ALA A 97 -2.38 -6.96 -14.49
CA ALA A 97 -1.43 -7.75 -15.23
C ALA A 97 -0.10 -7.81 -14.50
N THR A 98 0.67 -8.84 -14.81
CA THR A 98 2.08 -8.95 -14.43
C THR A 98 2.92 -8.74 -15.69
N MET A 99 3.99 -7.97 -15.60
CA MET A 99 4.94 -7.84 -16.69
C MET A 99 5.90 -9.03 -16.70
N HIS A 100 6.13 -9.58 -17.89
CA HIS A 100 7.08 -10.66 -18.15
C HIS A 100 8.17 -10.19 -19.10
N GLU A 101 9.38 -10.71 -18.88
CA GLU A 101 10.54 -10.56 -19.75
C GLU A 101 10.32 -11.27 -21.10
N LEU A 102 11.23 -11.06 -22.06
CA LEU A 102 11.12 -11.65 -23.40
C LEU A 102 11.23 -13.18 -23.42
N ASP A 103 11.91 -13.75 -22.42
CA ASP A 103 12.00 -15.21 -22.22
C ASP A 103 10.74 -15.81 -21.57
N GLY A 104 9.76 -14.97 -21.22
CA GLY A 104 8.50 -15.35 -20.59
C GLY A 104 8.55 -15.46 -19.07
N SER A 105 9.71 -15.27 -18.42
CA SER A 105 9.77 -15.18 -16.96
C SER A 105 9.09 -13.90 -16.44
N PRO A 106 8.51 -13.90 -15.23
CA PRO A 106 8.05 -12.68 -14.59
C PRO A 106 9.20 -11.68 -14.42
N SER A 107 8.94 -10.41 -14.70
CA SER A 107 9.91 -9.33 -14.51
C SER A 107 10.33 -9.25 -13.04
N PHE A 108 11.64 -9.15 -12.81
CA PHE A 108 12.18 -8.96 -11.46
C PHE A 108 11.80 -7.60 -10.84
N GLN A 109 11.30 -6.67 -11.66
CA GLN A 109 10.87 -5.32 -11.25
C GLN A 109 9.39 -5.27 -10.86
N ASP A 110 8.61 -6.30 -11.19
CA ASP A 110 7.16 -6.30 -11.01
C ASP A 110 6.80 -6.60 -9.54
N PRO A 111 6.22 -5.64 -8.80
CA PRO A 111 5.86 -5.83 -7.39
C PRO A 111 4.91 -7.01 -7.16
N ARG A 112 3.99 -7.24 -8.10
CA ARG A 112 3.01 -8.33 -8.03
C ARG A 112 3.69 -9.68 -8.21
N ALA A 113 4.68 -9.78 -9.09
CA ALA A 113 5.52 -10.98 -9.24
C ALA A 113 6.35 -11.25 -7.98
N ILE A 114 6.93 -10.21 -7.37
CA ILE A 114 7.70 -10.33 -6.12
C ILE A 114 6.83 -10.91 -4.99
N LEU A 115 5.63 -10.37 -4.78
CA LEU A 115 4.70 -10.92 -3.79
C LEU A 115 4.31 -12.37 -4.13
N SER A 116 4.07 -12.67 -5.41
CA SER A 116 3.74 -14.04 -5.84
C SER A 116 4.84 -15.04 -5.46
N ALA A 117 6.12 -14.68 -5.62
CA ALA A 117 7.24 -15.53 -5.25
C ALA A 117 7.30 -15.81 -3.73
N VAL A 118 7.00 -14.81 -2.90
CA VAL A 118 6.90 -14.99 -1.44
C VAL A 118 5.73 -15.91 -1.09
N VAL A 119 4.57 -15.73 -1.73
CA VAL A 119 3.40 -16.60 -1.54
C VAL A 119 3.71 -18.05 -1.92
N ASP A 120 4.51 -18.28 -2.96
CA ASP A 120 4.91 -19.62 -3.37
C ASP A 120 5.81 -20.32 -2.32
N ARG A 121 6.61 -19.56 -1.54
CA ARG A 121 7.34 -20.11 -0.37
C ARG A 121 6.39 -20.67 0.68
N TYR A 122 5.29 -19.97 0.98
CA TYR A 122 4.27 -20.49 1.90
C TYR A 122 3.57 -21.73 1.36
N LYS A 123 3.22 -21.74 0.07
CA LYS A 123 2.60 -22.91 -0.56
C LYS A 123 3.51 -24.14 -0.50
N ALA A 124 4.82 -23.96 -0.67
CA ALA A 124 5.80 -25.04 -0.55
C ALA A 124 5.84 -25.66 0.87
N LEU A 125 5.46 -24.89 1.89
CA LEU A 125 5.29 -25.36 3.28
C LEU A 125 3.90 -25.94 3.56
N GLY A 126 3.00 -25.98 2.57
CA GLY A 126 1.60 -26.37 2.76
C GLY A 126 0.79 -25.34 3.53
N LEU A 127 1.21 -24.06 3.49
CA LEU A 127 0.61 -22.96 4.23
C LEU A 127 -0.01 -21.94 3.28
N THR A 128 -1.07 -21.27 3.72
CA THR A 128 -1.72 -20.17 3.02
C THR A 128 -1.86 -18.97 3.95
N PRO A 129 -1.18 -17.84 3.68
CA PRO A 129 -1.42 -16.60 4.41
C PRO A 129 -2.83 -16.08 4.17
N VAL A 130 -3.47 -15.61 5.24
CA VAL A 130 -4.79 -14.98 5.22
C VAL A 130 -4.61 -13.53 5.62
N ILE A 131 -4.98 -12.61 4.73
CA ILE A 131 -4.67 -11.18 4.88
C ILE A 131 -5.96 -10.36 4.90
N ALA A 132 -6.01 -9.37 5.80
CA ALA A 132 -6.93 -8.25 5.76
C ALA A 132 -6.14 -6.94 5.90
N THR A 133 -6.64 -5.86 5.30
CA THR A 133 -5.98 -4.55 5.37
C THR A 133 -6.96 -3.47 5.80
N GLU A 134 -6.51 -2.56 6.66
CA GLU A 134 -7.22 -1.36 7.07
C GLU A 134 -6.60 -0.18 6.33
N LEU A 135 -7.26 0.33 5.29
CA LEU A 135 -6.72 1.41 4.47
C LEU A 135 -7.30 2.76 4.93
N GLU A 136 -6.46 3.57 5.55
CA GLU A 136 -6.77 4.97 5.80
C GLU A 136 -6.47 5.83 4.57
N PHE A 137 -7.28 6.86 4.35
CA PHE A 137 -7.05 7.89 3.34
C PHE A 137 -7.73 9.19 3.75
N TYR A 138 -7.28 10.30 3.15
CA TYR A 138 -7.94 11.59 3.29
C TYR A 138 -8.76 11.92 2.04
N LEU A 139 -9.92 12.52 2.26
CA LEU A 139 -10.60 13.37 1.30
C LEU A 139 -10.18 14.82 1.51
N LEU A 140 -9.92 15.50 0.39
CA LEU A 140 -9.55 16.90 0.34
C LEU A 140 -10.49 17.64 -0.60
N ALA A 141 -10.60 18.95 -0.44
CA ALA A 141 -11.23 19.82 -1.43
C ALA A 141 -10.50 19.71 -2.78
N GLY A 142 -11.24 19.88 -3.88
CA GLY A 142 -10.71 19.77 -5.25
C GLY A 142 -9.80 20.92 -5.68
N ASP A 143 -9.81 22.05 -4.98
CA ASP A 143 -9.05 23.26 -5.30
C ASP A 143 -7.59 23.21 -4.80
N TRP A 144 -7.14 22.07 -4.26
CA TRP A 144 -5.75 21.87 -3.80
C TRP A 144 -4.69 22.18 -4.88
N ARG A 145 -5.04 22.01 -6.17
CA ARG A 145 -4.14 22.35 -7.29
C ARG A 145 -3.94 23.85 -7.45
N ASP A 146 -4.98 24.62 -7.23
CA ASP A 146 -4.96 26.08 -7.38
C ASP A 146 -4.35 26.74 -6.14
N ARG A 147 -4.62 26.18 -4.95
CA ARG A 147 -4.07 26.67 -3.68
C ARG A 147 -2.64 26.23 -3.40
N GLY A 148 -2.22 25.08 -3.95
CA GLY A 148 -0.94 24.44 -3.63
C GLY A 148 -0.86 23.83 -2.21
N ILE A 149 -1.93 23.92 -1.42
CA ILE A 149 -2.04 23.36 -0.06
C ILE A 149 -3.33 22.55 0.07
N PRO A 150 -3.32 21.45 0.84
CA PRO A 150 -4.52 20.65 1.09
C PRO A 150 -5.47 21.37 2.04
N SER A 151 -6.78 21.15 1.86
CA SER A 151 -7.84 21.57 2.76
C SER A 151 -8.91 20.46 2.86
N PRO A 152 -9.61 20.33 4.01
CA PRO A 152 -10.69 19.36 4.13
C PRO A 152 -11.86 19.66 3.18
N PRO A 153 -12.75 18.69 2.92
CA PRO A 153 -13.99 18.93 2.20
C PRO A 153 -14.77 20.08 2.86
N PRO A 154 -15.34 21.03 2.09
CA PRO A 154 -16.00 22.21 2.66
C PRO A 154 -17.12 21.88 3.66
N ALA A 155 -17.82 20.77 3.45
CA ALA A 155 -18.87 20.28 4.37
C ALA A 155 -18.35 19.96 5.78
N LEU A 156 -17.05 19.70 5.93
CA LEU A 156 -16.38 19.39 7.19
C LEU A 156 -15.65 20.60 7.80
N THR A 157 -15.91 21.80 7.29
CA THR A 157 -15.27 23.04 7.74
C THR A 157 -16.29 24.02 8.33
N TYR A 158 -15.84 24.83 9.29
CA TYR A 158 -16.60 25.96 9.82
C TYR A 158 -15.78 27.24 9.59
N GLN A 159 -16.35 28.20 8.86
CA GLN A 159 -15.66 29.44 8.45
C GLN A 159 -14.32 29.19 7.72
N GLY A 160 -14.19 28.07 7.00
CA GLY A 160 -12.98 27.71 6.25
C GLY A 160 -11.93 26.94 7.05
N GLU A 161 -12.14 26.74 8.36
CA GLU A 161 -11.25 25.96 9.22
C GLU A 161 -11.82 24.57 9.50
N PRO A 162 -10.98 23.55 9.74
CA PRO A 162 -11.44 22.22 10.16
C PRO A 162 -12.32 22.29 11.42
N ASN A 163 -13.47 21.63 11.39
CA ASN A 163 -14.39 21.59 12.53
C ASN A 163 -13.98 20.53 13.57
N GLY A 164 -12.76 20.64 14.13
CA GLY A 164 -12.23 19.73 15.15
C GLY A 164 -11.78 18.35 14.63
N PHE A 165 -11.66 17.39 15.56
CA PHE A 165 -11.32 15.98 15.28
C PHE A 165 -12.59 15.15 15.05
N GLN A 166 -12.49 14.10 14.21
CA GLN A 166 -13.65 13.39 13.66
C GLN A 166 -13.71 11.89 14.01
N LEU A 167 -12.95 11.46 15.02
CA LEU A 167 -12.84 10.04 15.36
C LEU A 167 -14.22 9.45 15.72
N TYR A 168 -14.69 8.49 14.90
CA TYR A 168 -16.03 7.89 14.98
C TYR A 168 -17.20 8.88 14.87
N ASP A 169 -16.98 10.02 14.22
CA ASP A 169 -18.00 11.06 14.05
C ASP A 169 -19.02 10.67 12.98
N MET A 170 -20.25 10.40 13.40
CA MET A 170 -21.35 10.04 12.50
C MET A 170 -21.88 11.23 11.68
N ASP A 171 -21.74 12.47 12.17
CA ASP A 171 -22.13 13.65 11.39
C ASP A 171 -21.19 13.80 10.19
N ALA A 172 -19.89 13.55 10.37
CA ALA A 172 -18.93 13.54 9.27
C ALA A 172 -19.23 12.46 8.21
N VAL A 173 -19.72 11.28 8.66
CA VAL A 173 -20.19 10.21 7.77
C VAL A 173 -21.43 10.66 6.99
N ASP A 174 -22.41 11.27 7.65
CA ASP A 174 -23.65 11.72 7.03
C ASP A 174 -23.42 12.86 6.03
N LEU A 175 -22.56 13.83 6.38
CA LEU A 175 -22.18 14.96 5.51
C LEU A 175 -21.49 14.51 4.22
N LEU A 176 -20.83 13.34 4.23
CA LEU A 176 -20.15 12.76 3.08
C LEU A 176 -20.84 11.48 2.56
N GLY A 177 -22.11 11.28 2.93
CA GLY A 177 -22.87 10.07 2.61
C GLY A 177 -22.92 9.73 1.12
N ASP A 178 -23.11 10.72 0.24
CA ASP A 178 -23.17 10.49 -1.22
C ASP A 178 -21.84 10.00 -1.81
N TYR A 179 -20.72 10.51 -1.30
CA TYR A 179 -19.39 10.03 -1.66
C TYR A 179 -19.21 8.59 -1.16
N LEU A 180 -19.53 8.33 0.11
CA LEU A 180 -19.36 7.01 0.73
C LEU A 180 -20.24 5.96 0.05
N GLU A 181 -21.46 6.28 -0.35
CA GLU A 181 -22.31 5.35 -1.11
C GLU A 181 -21.77 5.11 -2.51
N THR A 182 -21.22 6.13 -3.19
CA THR A 182 -20.56 5.95 -4.48
C THR A 182 -19.31 5.05 -4.35
N LEU A 183 -18.49 5.27 -3.32
CA LEU A 183 -17.33 4.44 -3.00
C LEU A 183 -17.74 2.97 -2.83
N ARG A 184 -18.76 2.71 -1.99
CA ARG A 184 -19.29 1.36 -1.76
C ARG A 184 -19.86 0.74 -3.04
N ALA A 185 -20.60 1.49 -3.83
CA ALA A 185 -21.13 1.02 -5.11
C ALA A 185 -20.01 0.63 -6.09
N TYR A 186 -18.95 1.43 -6.17
CA TYR A 186 -17.79 1.15 -7.02
C TYR A 186 -16.98 -0.05 -6.51
N ALA A 187 -16.81 -0.18 -5.20
CA ALA A 187 -16.18 -1.34 -4.58
C ALA A 187 -16.96 -2.63 -4.88
N ARG A 188 -18.29 -2.62 -4.72
CA ARG A 188 -19.19 -3.74 -5.07
C ARG A 188 -19.08 -4.12 -6.54
N ALA A 189 -19.09 -3.14 -7.45
CA ALA A 189 -18.95 -3.39 -8.89
C ALA A 189 -17.62 -4.04 -9.28
N GLN A 190 -16.56 -3.80 -8.49
CA GLN A 190 -15.27 -4.45 -8.67
C GLN A 190 -15.08 -5.71 -7.82
N ARG A 191 -16.09 -6.09 -7.04
CA ARG A 191 -16.07 -7.25 -6.13
C ARG A 191 -14.97 -7.14 -5.07
N LEU A 192 -14.66 -5.92 -4.64
CA LEU A 192 -13.74 -5.70 -3.52
C LEU A 192 -14.43 -6.11 -2.22
N PRO A 193 -13.73 -6.81 -1.30
CA PRO A 193 -14.28 -7.22 -0.01
C PRO A 193 -14.25 -6.06 1.00
N ALA A 194 -14.69 -4.87 0.59
CA ALA A 194 -14.77 -3.68 1.44
C ALA A 194 -15.94 -3.80 2.42
N ASP A 195 -15.65 -3.60 3.70
CA ASP A 195 -16.60 -3.69 4.81
C ASP A 195 -16.87 -2.30 5.41
N ALA A 196 -16.73 -2.16 6.73
CA ALA A 196 -17.01 -0.93 7.44
C ALA A 196 -16.21 0.26 6.89
N THR A 197 -16.84 1.43 6.96
CA THR A 197 -16.18 2.71 6.73
C THR A 197 -16.26 3.52 8.01
N THR A 198 -15.12 3.98 8.49
CA THR A 198 -15.00 4.71 9.75
C THR A 198 -14.48 6.12 9.47
N ALA A 199 -15.07 7.13 10.12
CA ALA A 199 -14.47 8.45 10.20
C ALA A 199 -13.30 8.39 11.19
N GLU A 200 -12.12 8.74 10.70
CA GLU A 200 -10.87 8.69 11.47
C GLU A 200 -10.54 10.04 12.10
N PHE A 201 -9.40 10.11 12.80
CA PHE A 201 -9.09 11.24 13.68
C PHE A 201 -9.05 12.60 12.96
N GLY A 202 -8.46 12.68 11.77
CA GLY A 202 -8.30 13.94 11.05
C GLY A 202 -9.49 14.36 10.19
N PRO A 203 -9.59 15.66 9.86
CA PRO A 203 -10.71 16.20 9.08
C PRO A 203 -10.71 15.65 7.65
N GLY A 204 -11.76 14.90 7.31
CA GLY A 204 -11.88 14.18 6.04
C GLY A 204 -11.06 12.88 5.98
N GLN A 205 -10.54 12.39 7.10
CA GLN A 205 -9.88 11.09 7.16
C GLN A 205 -10.92 9.98 7.29
N PHE A 206 -10.77 8.95 6.47
CA PHE A 206 -11.61 7.75 6.52
C PHE A 206 -10.76 6.50 6.47
N GLU A 207 -11.24 5.44 7.10
CA GLU A 207 -10.72 4.08 6.97
C GLU A 207 -11.74 3.21 6.25
N VAL A 208 -11.27 2.33 5.36
CA VAL A 208 -12.05 1.20 4.84
C VAL A 208 -11.32 -0.10 5.09
N ASN A 209 -11.98 -1.02 5.79
CA ASN A 209 -11.46 -2.35 6.06
C ASN A 209 -11.74 -3.28 4.87
N LEU A 210 -10.72 -3.99 4.41
CA LEU A 210 -10.85 -5.11 3.47
C LEU A 210 -10.84 -6.42 4.26
N LEU A 211 -11.87 -7.25 4.06
CA LEU A 211 -12.05 -8.50 4.81
C LEU A 211 -10.94 -9.51 4.55
N HIS A 212 -10.78 -10.43 5.51
CA HIS A 212 -9.77 -11.48 5.49
C HIS A 212 -9.91 -12.37 4.26
N ARG A 213 -8.81 -12.52 3.51
CA ARG A 213 -8.75 -13.30 2.28
C ARG A 213 -7.62 -14.33 2.35
N PRO A 214 -7.89 -15.63 2.13
CA PRO A 214 -6.86 -16.68 2.08
C PRO A 214 -6.12 -16.69 0.74
N ASP A 215 -5.70 -15.50 0.29
CA ASP A 215 -4.95 -15.24 -0.93
C ASP A 215 -4.29 -13.87 -0.78
N ALA A 216 -3.05 -13.85 -0.32
CA ALA A 216 -2.32 -12.61 -0.06
C ALA A 216 -2.10 -11.78 -1.33
N LEU A 217 -1.94 -12.42 -2.49
CA LEU A 217 -1.78 -11.72 -3.76
C LEU A 217 -3.07 -10.98 -4.12
N ALA A 218 -4.21 -11.66 -3.98
CA ALA A 218 -5.50 -11.05 -4.22
C ALA A 218 -5.87 -9.99 -3.16
N ALA A 219 -5.40 -10.11 -1.91
CA ALA A 219 -5.55 -9.07 -0.90
C ALA A 219 -4.77 -7.79 -1.28
N ALA A 220 -3.56 -7.92 -1.86
CA ALA A 220 -2.83 -6.77 -2.42
C ALA A 220 -3.53 -6.19 -3.66
N ASP A 221 -4.06 -7.04 -4.56
CA ASP A 221 -4.88 -6.63 -5.69
C ASP A 221 -6.09 -5.80 -5.20
N ASP A 222 -6.81 -6.27 -4.18
CA ASP A 222 -7.96 -5.56 -3.62
C ASP A 222 -7.56 -4.20 -3.02
N CYS A 223 -6.45 -4.15 -2.27
CA CYS A 223 -5.95 -2.93 -1.63
C CYS A 223 -5.58 -1.85 -2.66
N ILE A 224 -4.83 -2.19 -3.71
CA ILE A 224 -4.45 -1.20 -4.74
C ILE A 224 -5.67 -0.73 -5.53
N MET A 225 -6.65 -1.61 -5.77
CA MET A 225 -7.89 -1.26 -6.46
C MET A 225 -8.81 -0.39 -5.59
N LEU A 226 -8.83 -0.59 -4.28
CA LEU A 226 -9.56 0.28 -3.35
C LEU A 226 -9.01 1.72 -3.39
N LYS A 227 -7.69 1.91 -3.43
CA LYS A 227 -7.07 3.24 -3.62
C LYS A 227 -7.58 3.92 -4.90
N ARG A 228 -7.69 3.16 -6.01
CA ARG A 228 -8.24 3.66 -7.29
C ARG A 228 -9.73 3.98 -7.16
N VAL A 229 -10.52 3.11 -6.52
CA VAL A 229 -11.95 3.29 -6.30
C VAL A 229 -12.24 4.56 -5.48
N ALA A 230 -11.50 4.78 -4.39
CA ALA A 230 -11.63 5.97 -3.56
C ALA A 230 -11.36 7.26 -4.34
N GLU A 231 -10.29 7.28 -5.13
CA GLU A 231 -9.98 8.42 -6.00
C GLU A 231 -11.05 8.65 -7.08
N GLN A 232 -11.57 7.61 -7.72
CA GLN A 232 -12.60 7.77 -8.76
C GLN A 232 -13.95 8.21 -8.18
N ALA A 233 -14.32 7.69 -7.01
CA ALA A 233 -15.48 8.17 -6.27
C ALA A 233 -15.32 9.65 -5.91
N ALA A 234 -14.15 10.06 -5.40
CA ALA A 234 -13.90 11.45 -4.98
C ALA A 234 -14.02 12.43 -6.15
N ARG A 235 -13.48 12.07 -7.32
CA ARG A 235 -13.56 12.88 -8.55
C ARG A 235 -14.99 13.18 -8.98
N LYS A 236 -15.93 12.24 -8.79
CA LYS A 236 -17.35 12.44 -9.12
C LYS A 236 -17.96 13.62 -8.36
N PHE A 237 -17.45 13.91 -7.16
CA PHE A 237 -17.92 14.99 -6.28
C PHE A 237 -16.98 16.21 -6.27
N GLY A 238 -16.03 16.29 -7.21
CA GLY A 238 -15.06 17.39 -7.23
C GLY A 238 -14.10 17.39 -6.03
N LEU A 239 -13.92 16.23 -5.38
CA LEU A 239 -12.99 16.04 -4.26
C LEU A 239 -11.71 15.33 -4.73
N LYS A 240 -10.72 15.29 -3.86
CA LYS A 240 -9.48 14.54 -4.04
C LYS A 240 -9.35 13.49 -2.95
N SER A 241 -9.15 12.22 -3.32
CA SER A 241 -8.71 11.19 -2.35
C SER A 241 -7.20 11.10 -2.37
N THR A 242 -6.58 10.92 -1.20
CA THR A 242 -5.14 10.75 -1.08
C THR A 242 -4.78 9.74 0.02
N CYS A 243 -3.83 8.87 -0.30
CA CYS A 243 -3.18 7.97 0.66
C CYS A 243 -1.81 8.50 1.08
N MET A 244 -1.54 9.80 0.89
CA MET A 244 -0.33 10.46 1.36
C MET A 244 -0.16 10.22 2.86
N ALA A 245 1.03 9.82 3.31
CA ALA A 245 1.26 9.44 4.71
C ALA A 245 0.94 10.53 5.72
N LYS A 246 1.21 11.80 5.39
CA LYS A 246 1.00 12.94 6.27
C LYS A 246 0.62 14.18 5.44
N PRO A 247 -0.67 14.34 5.08
CA PRO A 247 -1.12 15.47 4.27
C PRO A 247 -1.19 16.77 5.07
N TYR A 248 -1.45 16.69 6.39
CA TYR A 248 -1.52 17.83 7.28
C TYR A 248 -0.49 17.71 8.41
N THR A 249 0.16 18.83 8.75
CA THR A 249 1.17 18.88 9.83
C THR A 249 0.58 18.46 11.18
N ASP A 250 -0.57 19.05 11.55
CA ASP A 250 -1.13 18.98 12.89
C ASP A 250 -2.21 17.90 13.08
N HIS A 251 -2.50 17.09 12.05
CA HIS A 251 -3.48 16.00 12.11
C HIS A 251 -2.83 14.62 11.94
N ALA A 252 -3.54 13.54 12.27
CA ALA A 252 -3.03 12.18 12.16
C ALA A 252 -2.55 11.85 10.73
N GLY A 253 -1.53 10.99 10.62
CA GLY A 253 -1.13 10.43 9.33
C GLY A 253 -2.10 9.34 8.86
N SER A 254 -1.92 8.86 7.63
CA SER A 254 -2.67 7.72 7.09
C SER A 254 -1.86 6.42 7.17
N GLY A 255 -2.38 5.46 7.92
CA GLY A 255 -1.88 4.09 8.07
C GLY A 255 -2.43 3.11 7.04
N LEU A 256 -1.72 1.98 6.90
CA LEU A 256 -2.21 0.78 6.24
C LEU A 256 -1.93 -0.42 7.14
N HIS A 257 -2.81 -0.64 8.13
CA HIS A 257 -2.62 -1.76 9.04
C HIS A 257 -2.91 -3.08 8.33
N VAL A 258 -2.15 -4.11 8.67
CA VAL A 258 -2.28 -5.43 8.04
C VAL A 258 -2.54 -6.46 9.11
N HIS A 259 -3.70 -7.09 9.05
CA HIS A 259 -3.99 -8.29 9.82
C HIS A 259 -3.55 -9.52 9.04
N ALA A 260 -2.74 -10.37 9.67
CA ALA A 260 -2.24 -11.59 9.03
C ALA A 260 -2.40 -12.81 9.94
N SER A 261 -3.02 -13.84 9.38
CA SER A 261 -2.98 -15.20 9.93
C SER A 261 -2.52 -16.19 8.85
N ILE A 262 -2.40 -17.47 9.22
CA ILE A 262 -1.93 -18.51 8.31
C ILE A 262 -2.79 -19.75 8.52
N ILE A 263 -3.27 -20.37 7.44
CA ILE A 263 -3.98 -21.64 7.48
C ILE A 263 -3.17 -22.76 6.82
N ASP A 264 -3.36 -23.99 7.31
CA ASP A 264 -2.84 -25.19 6.66
C ASP A 264 -3.72 -25.65 5.50
N VAL A 265 -3.33 -26.74 4.83
CA VAL A 265 -4.10 -27.34 3.72
C VAL A 265 -5.48 -27.87 4.14
N GLN A 266 -5.74 -28.04 5.44
CA GLN A 266 -7.05 -28.39 5.99
C GLN A 266 -7.88 -27.15 6.37
N GLY A 267 -7.36 -25.94 6.16
CA GLY A 267 -8.02 -24.69 6.50
C GLY A 267 -7.96 -24.33 7.98
N ARG A 268 -7.13 -25.01 8.78
CA ARG A 268 -6.97 -24.71 10.21
C ARG A 268 -5.95 -23.61 10.39
N ASN A 269 -6.27 -22.64 11.25
CA ASN A 269 -5.35 -21.56 11.59
C ASN A 269 -4.15 -22.12 12.39
N VAL A 270 -2.95 -22.09 11.79
CA VAL A 270 -1.75 -22.66 12.40
C VAL A 270 -1.13 -21.78 13.49
N LEU A 271 -1.70 -20.59 13.69
CA LEU A 271 -1.34 -19.64 14.73
C LEU A 271 -2.21 -19.75 15.98
N ASP A 272 -3.28 -20.54 15.93
CA ASP A 272 -4.15 -20.81 17.08
C ASP A 272 -3.36 -21.44 18.23
N ALA A 273 -3.30 -20.74 19.37
CA ALA A 273 -2.66 -21.24 20.57
C ALA A 273 -3.52 -22.28 21.32
N ALA A 274 -4.82 -22.37 21.04
CA ALA A 274 -5.77 -23.28 21.66
C ALA A 274 -5.71 -23.27 23.21
N GLY A 275 -5.57 -22.08 23.80
CA GLY A 275 -5.45 -21.90 25.25
C GLY A 275 -4.05 -22.18 25.82
N SER A 276 -3.09 -22.58 24.99
CA SER A 276 -1.68 -22.77 25.38
C SER A 276 -0.85 -21.50 25.15
N GLU A 277 0.47 -21.61 25.33
CA GLU A 277 1.37 -20.51 25.00
C GLU A 277 1.39 -20.26 23.48
N PRO A 278 1.18 -19.01 23.00
CA PRO A 278 1.10 -18.69 21.58
C PRO A 278 2.49 -18.65 20.91
N LYS A 279 3.25 -19.75 20.97
CA LYS A 279 4.66 -19.81 20.52
C LYS A 279 4.84 -19.39 19.07
N ARG A 280 4.03 -19.92 18.15
CA ARG A 280 4.10 -19.56 16.73
C ARG A 280 3.79 -18.10 16.47
N LEU A 281 2.76 -17.55 17.12
CA LEU A 281 2.42 -16.12 17.05
C LEU A 281 3.56 -15.25 17.56
N LYS A 282 4.14 -15.58 18.72
CA LYS A 282 5.31 -14.88 19.26
C LYS A 282 6.50 -14.95 18.31
N SER A 283 6.76 -16.12 17.73
CA SER A 283 7.87 -16.31 16.80
C SER A 283 7.74 -15.49 15.51
N ILE A 284 6.57 -15.50 14.86
CA ILE A 284 6.36 -14.64 13.69
C ILE A 284 6.41 -13.16 14.05
N CYS A 285 5.95 -12.79 15.26
CA CYS A 285 6.08 -11.43 15.76
C CYS A 285 7.56 -11.04 15.90
N ALA A 286 8.40 -11.93 16.42
CA ALA A 286 9.84 -11.69 16.54
C ALA A 286 10.50 -11.52 15.17
N GLY A 287 10.15 -12.35 14.19
CA GLY A 287 10.65 -12.21 12.81
C GLY A 287 10.26 -10.88 12.16
N LEU A 288 9.02 -10.42 12.39
CA LEU A 288 8.59 -9.07 11.99
C LEU A 288 9.44 -7.99 12.68
N LEU A 289 9.57 -8.03 14.01
CA LEU A 289 10.35 -7.04 14.76
C LEU A 289 11.82 -6.97 14.29
N GLN A 290 12.44 -8.11 14.00
CA GLN A 290 13.83 -8.17 13.52
C GLN A 290 14.02 -7.50 12.16
N THR A 291 12.98 -7.51 11.31
CA THR A 291 13.04 -7.05 9.92
C THR A 291 12.46 -5.64 9.70
N LEU A 292 11.78 -5.07 10.71
CA LEU A 292 11.10 -3.77 10.61
C LEU A 292 12.02 -2.62 10.16
N GLN A 293 13.23 -2.51 10.73
CA GLN A 293 14.17 -1.44 10.36
C GLN A 293 14.70 -1.58 8.93
N ASP A 294 14.90 -2.82 8.47
CA ASP A 294 15.39 -3.14 7.13
C ASP A 294 14.32 -2.85 6.07
N ALA A 295 13.07 -3.22 6.38
CA ALA A 295 11.91 -3.03 5.51
C ALA A 295 11.22 -1.68 5.66
N GLN A 296 11.71 -0.78 6.53
CA GLN A 296 11.07 0.50 6.78
C GLN A 296 10.87 1.31 5.49
N LEU A 297 11.83 1.27 4.55
CA LEU A 297 11.73 1.95 3.26
C LEU A 297 10.57 1.46 2.37
N ILE A 298 10.10 0.22 2.57
CA ILE A 298 8.91 -0.31 1.89
C ILE A 298 7.64 0.21 2.56
N PHE A 299 7.65 0.29 3.90
CA PHE A 299 6.52 0.76 4.72
C PHE A 299 6.36 2.29 4.72
N ALA A 300 7.42 3.01 4.38
CA ALA A 300 7.55 4.46 4.38
C ALA A 300 8.34 4.94 3.14
N PRO A 301 7.79 4.80 1.92
CA PRO A 301 8.57 4.88 0.69
C PRO A 301 8.93 6.29 0.20
N TYR A 302 8.49 7.35 0.90
CA TYR A 302 8.67 8.74 0.46
C TYR A 302 9.14 9.63 1.61
N ALA A 303 9.73 10.79 1.27
CA ALA A 303 10.12 11.79 2.26
C ALA A 303 8.95 12.25 3.17
N ASN A 304 7.73 12.30 2.63
CA ASN A 304 6.53 12.61 3.42
C ASN A 304 6.21 11.52 4.46
N SER A 305 6.52 10.25 4.18
CA SER A 305 6.27 9.13 5.09
C SER A 305 6.96 9.33 6.44
N TYR A 306 8.17 9.89 6.45
CA TYR A 306 8.96 10.14 7.67
C TYR A 306 8.41 11.28 8.54
N ARG A 307 7.45 12.07 8.04
CA ARG A 307 6.66 13.00 8.86
C ARG A 307 5.64 12.27 9.75
N ARG A 308 5.32 11.01 9.43
CA ARG A 308 4.54 10.12 10.30
C ARG A 308 5.40 9.50 11.40
N PHE A 309 6.71 9.38 11.23
CA PHE A 309 7.63 8.78 12.20
C PHE A 309 8.33 9.82 13.09
N GLN A 310 7.58 10.79 13.62
CA GLN A 310 8.12 11.79 14.55
C GLN A 310 7.83 11.38 16.01
N PRO A 311 8.70 11.70 16.97
CA PRO A 311 8.41 11.48 18.40
C PRO A 311 7.06 12.07 18.80
N GLY A 312 6.24 11.28 19.51
CA GLY A 312 4.89 11.68 19.93
C GLY A 312 3.82 11.61 18.83
N SER A 313 4.15 11.09 17.64
CA SER A 313 3.15 10.80 16.61
C SER A 313 2.31 9.56 16.95
N PHE A 314 1.17 9.41 16.27
CA PHE A 314 0.27 8.26 16.44
C PHE A 314 0.78 6.96 15.80
N ALA A 315 1.85 7.02 14.99
CA ALA A 315 2.43 5.83 14.39
C ALA A 315 3.47 5.21 15.33
N PRO A 316 3.56 3.86 15.37
CA PRO A 316 4.53 3.19 16.21
C PRO A 316 5.96 3.49 15.75
N LEU A 317 6.82 3.94 16.67
CA LEU A 317 8.25 4.16 16.46
C LEU A 317 9.07 2.99 17.00
N ASP A 318 8.70 2.52 18.19
CA ASP A 318 9.40 1.47 18.90
C ASP A 318 9.07 0.10 18.27
N LEU A 319 10.11 -0.71 18.06
CA LEU A 319 10.00 -2.09 17.60
C LEU A 319 9.55 -2.97 18.76
N THR A 320 8.33 -2.75 19.21
CA THR A 320 7.70 -3.46 20.32
C THR A 320 6.48 -4.25 19.86
N TRP A 321 6.04 -5.16 20.73
CA TRP A 321 4.84 -5.95 20.52
C TRP A 321 3.99 -6.07 21.79
N GLY A 322 2.71 -6.40 21.63
CA GLY A 322 1.82 -6.61 22.78
C GLY A 322 0.47 -7.21 22.42
N PHE A 323 -0.19 -7.84 23.39
CA PHE A 323 -1.56 -8.32 23.23
C PHE A 323 -2.55 -7.16 23.30
N GLY A 324 -3.38 -6.99 22.27
CA GLY A 324 -4.41 -5.94 22.25
C GLY A 324 -3.89 -4.50 22.28
N HIS A 325 -2.58 -4.26 22.27
CA HIS A 325 -1.99 -2.93 22.48
C HIS A 325 -1.80 -2.16 21.17
N ARG A 326 -2.60 -1.11 20.92
CA ARG A 326 -2.58 -0.34 19.65
C ARG A 326 -1.33 0.56 19.49
N GLY A 327 -0.55 0.76 20.55
CA GLY A 327 0.68 1.56 20.52
C GLY A 327 1.92 0.81 20.03
N THR A 328 1.86 -0.50 19.83
CA THR A 328 3.02 -1.31 19.42
C THR A 328 3.14 -1.41 17.90
N ALA A 329 4.36 -1.66 17.39
CA ALA A 329 4.59 -1.86 15.96
C ALA A 329 3.90 -3.14 15.44
N VAL A 330 3.93 -4.20 16.24
CA VAL A 330 3.20 -5.44 15.99
C VAL A 330 2.24 -5.69 17.14
N ARG A 331 0.96 -5.84 16.85
CA ARG A 331 -0.07 -6.16 17.85
C ARG A 331 -0.55 -7.58 17.64
N ILE A 332 -0.92 -8.27 18.72
CA ILE A 332 -1.64 -9.55 18.65
C ILE A 332 -3.07 -9.29 19.12
N PRO A 333 -4.05 -9.09 18.21
CA PRO A 333 -5.43 -8.78 18.61
C PRO A 333 -6.15 -9.98 19.22
N GLU A 334 -5.85 -11.18 18.75
CA GLU A 334 -6.43 -12.45 19.19
C GLU A 334 -5.34 -13.52 19.08
N LYS A 335 -5.27 -14.40 20.08
CA LYS A 335 -4.29 -15.49 20.15
C LYS A 335 -4.91 -16.88 20.01
N ASP A 336 -6.21 -17.00 20.20
CA ASP A 336 -6.93 -18.28 20.23
C ASP A 336 -7.97 -18.39 19.11
N GLY A 337 -8.23 -19.63 18.70
CA GLY A 337 -9.24 -20.00 17.72
C GLY A 337 -8.92 -19.53 16.29
N PRO A 338 -9.93 -19.55 15.40
CA PRO A 338 -9.74 -19.19 14.00
C PRO A 338 -9.33 -17.72 13.81
N GLY A 339 -9.56 -16.86 14.81
CA GLY A 339 -9.21 -15.44 14.79
C GLY A 339 -7.75 -15.13 15.16
N ALA A 340 -6.96 -16.11 15.60
CA ALA A 340 -5.57 -15.94 16.02
C ALA A 340 -4.72 -15.30 14.91
N ARG A 341 -4.16 -14.11 15.17
CA ARG A 341 -3.49 -13.30 14.13
C ARG A 341 -2.56 -12.25 14.72
N ILE A 342 -1.67 -11.74 13.88
CA ILE A 342 -0.95 -10.50 14.14
C ILE A 342 -1.62 -9.33 13.43
N GLU A 343 -1.25 -8.12 13.84
CA GLU A 343 -1.57 -6.86 13.21
C GLU A 343 -0.28 -6.04 13.09
N HIS A 344 0.18 -5.80 11.87
CA HIS A 344 1.33 -4.96 11.57
C HIS A 344 0.86 -3.51 11.36
N ARG A 345 1.37 -2.57 12.18
CA ARG A 345 0.84 -1.20 12.29
C ARG A 345 1.78 -0.11 11.76
N VAL A 346 2.93 -0.50 11.20
CA VAL A 346 3.98 0.44 10.77
C VAL A 346 3.71 1.02 9.38
N ALA A 347 3.11 0.24 8.48
CA ALA A 347 2.98 0.60 7.07
C ALA A 347 2.07 1.82 6.86
N GLY A 348 2.45 2.66 5.90
CA GLY A 348 1.66 3.81 5.49
C GLY A 348 0.68 3.49 4.40
N ALA A 349 -0.39 4.26 4.31
CA ALA A 349 -1.32 4.21 3.18
C ALA A 349 -0.63 4.47 1.84
N ASP A 350 0.53 5.14 1.84
CA ASP A 350 1.36 5.44 0.68
C ASP A 350 2.25 4.27 0.23
N ALA A 351 2.33 3.19 1.01
CA ALA A 351 3.09 2.00 0.65
C ALA A 351 2.48 1.27 -0.57
N ASN A 352 3.34 0.65 -1.38
CA ASN A 352 2.92 -0.27 -2.42
C ASN A 352 2.41 -1.57 -1.75
N PRO A 353 1.12 -1.96 -1.90
CA PRO A 353 0.57 -3.10 -1.17
C PRO A 353 1.28 -4.42 -1.46
N TYR A 354 1.77 -4.62 -2.68
CA TYR A 354 2.48 -5.85 -3.04
C TYR A 354 3.82 -5.97 -2.31
N LEU A 355 4.63 -4.91 -2.38
CA LEU A 355 5.94 -4.88 -1.71
C LEU A 355 5.80 -4.93 -0.19
N MET A 356 4.81 -4.20 0.35
CA MET A 356 4.48 -4.20 1.78
C MET A 356 4.15 -5.62 2.26
N LEU A 357 3.26 -6.33 1.57
CA LEU A 357 2.93 -7.70 1.96
C LEU A 357 4.11 -8.64 1.74
N ALA A 358 4.95 -8.44 0.71
CA ALA A 358 6.15 -9.24 0.53
C ALA A 358 7.11 -9.11 1.73
N ALA A 359 7.34 -7.89 2.22
CA ALA A 359 8.14 -7.64 3.42
C ALA A 359 7.52 -8.25 4.70
N ILE A 360 6.21 -8.04 4.93
CA ILE A 360 5.52 -8.57 6.11
C ILE A 360 5.55 -10.09 6.12
N LEU A 361 5.19 -10.72 5.00
CA LEU A 361 5.22 -12.17 4.86
C LEU A 361 6.64 -12.74 4.94
N GLY A 362 7.64 -12.03 4.41
CA GLY A 362 9.05 -12.38 4.60
C GLY A 362 9.46 -12.39 6.07
N GLY A 363 9.09 -11.36 6.84
CA GLY A 363 9.37 -11.30 8.28
C GLY A 363 8.63 -12.38 9.07
N MET A 364 7.40 -12.72 8.67
CA MET A 364 6.67 -13.84 9.25
C MET A 364 7.34 -15.19 8.93
N LEU A 365 7.82 -15.41 7.70
CA LEU A 365 8.60 -16.62 7.35
C LEU A 365 9.84 -16.78 8.22
N LEU A 366 10.58 -15.69 8.44
CA LEU A 366 11.75 -15.69 9.32
C LEU A 366 11.40 -16.25 10.71
N GLY A 367 10.27 -15.83 11.28
CA GLY A 367 9.78 -16.38 12.54
C GLY A 367 9.30 -17.83 12.45
N LEU A 368 8.59 -18.21 11.38
CA LEU A 368 8.17 -19.61 11.19
C LEU A 368 9.34 -20.58 11.10
N GLU A 369 10.45 -20.14 10.50
CA GLU A 369 11.62 -20.96 10.22
C GLU A 369 12.59 -21.08 11.42
N ASN A 370 12.56 -20.15 12.38
CA ASN A 370 13.63 -20.02 13.39
C ASN A 370 13.20 -20.06 14.88
N ASP A 371 11.91 -20.24 15.20
CA ASP A 371 11.39 -20.30 16.59
C ASP A 371 11.96 -19.18 17.50
N LEU A 372 11.74 -17.94 17.05
CA LEU A 372 12.30 -16.73 17.62
C LEU A 372 11.50 -16.23 18.83
N ASP A 373 12.19 -15.52 19.73
CA ASP A 373 11.57 -14.82 20.87
C ASP A 373 11.45 -13.31 20.55
N PRO A 374 10.23 -12.72 20.61
CA PRO A 374 10.04 -11.30 20.36
C PRO A 374 10.51 -10.42 21.54
N GLY A 375 10.95 -11.04 22.63
CA GLY A 375 11.37 -10.35 23.84
C GLY A 375 10.18 -9.91 24.69
N GLU A 376 10.44 -8.96 25.58
CA GLU A 376 9.46 -8.51 26.56
C GLU A 376 8.21 -7.88 25.90
N GLU A 377 7.04 -8.25 26.42
CA GLU A 377 5.76 -7.69 25.99
C GLU A 377 5.59 -6.25 26.46
N THR A 378 5.08 -5.38 25.58
CA THR A 378 4.57 -4.06 25.95
C THR A 378 3.14 -4.14 26.46
N THR A 379 2.92 -3.64 27.67
CA THR A 379 1.61 -3.54 28.31
C THR A 379 1.31 -2.08 28.67
N PRO A 380 0.05 -1.71 28.99
CA PRO A 380 -0.26 -0.36 29.44
C PRO A 380 0.52 0.09 30.69
N ALA A 381 1.01 -0.86 31.49
CA ALA A 381 1.77 -0.58 32.71
C ALA A 381 3.29 -0.59 32.50
N HIS A 382 3.77 -1.15 31.37
CA HIS A 382 5.19 -1.39 31.14
C HIS A 382 5.55 -1.32 29.67
N VAL A 383 6.48 -0.43 29.32
CA VAL A 383 7.06 -0.33 27.98
C VAL A 383 8.55 -0.68 28.10
N PRO A 384 9.06 -1.64 27.31
CA PRO A 384 10.48 -2.00 27.31
C PRO A 384 11.36 -0.77 27.03
N THR A 385 12.37 -0.52 27.88
CA THR A 385 13.19 0.70 27.83
C THR A 385 14.29 0.68 26.76
N ASP A 386 14.68 -0.51 26.29
CA ASP A 386 15.77 -0.71 25.34
C ASP A 386 15.27 -1.12 23.94
N ALA A 387 14.02 -0.76 23.61
CA ALA A 387 13.45 -1.05 22.31
C ALA A 387 14.25 -0.37 21.19
N ARG A 388 14.53 -1.11 20.12
CA ARG A 388 15.03 -0.51 18.87
C ARG A 388 13.95 0.40 18.28
N GLU A 389 14.35 1.45 17.58
CA GLU A 389 13.40 2.41 16.99
C GLU A 389 13.51 2.48 15.46
N LEU A 390 12.39 2.72 14.79
CA LEU A 390 12.38 3.13 13.38
C LEU A 390 13.06 4.50 13.23
N THR A 391 13.70 4.75 12.10
CA THR A 391 14.33 6.05 11.85
C THR A 391 13.31 7.09 11.39
N HIS A 392 13.50 8.34 11.75
CA HIS A 392 12.75 9.48 11.21
C HIS A 392 13.43 10.12 9.99
N ASP A 393 14.54 9.54 9.52
CA ASP A 393 15.34 10.03 8.41
C ASP A 393 15.25 9.09 7.19
N PHE A 394 14.89 9.68 6.05
CA PHE A 394 14.66 8.96 4.80
C PHE A 394 15.95 8.31 4.27
N LEU A 395 17.09 9.03 4.30
CA LEU A 395 18.36 8.49 3.81
C LEU A 395 18.86 7.33 4.67
N THR A 396 18.71 7.41 5.99
CA THR A 396 19.08 6.32 6.90
C THR A 396 18.31 5.04 6.59
N ALA A 397 17.01 5.14 6.26
CA ALA A 397 16.22 3.99 5.86
C ALA A 397 16.65 3.43 4.49
N VAL A 398 17.05 4.30 3.55
CA VAL A 398 17.66 3.90 2.27
C VAL A 398 18.92 3.08 2.51
N GLU A 399 19.83 3.53 3.37
CA GLU A 399 21.09 2.82 3.64
C GLU A 399 20.88 1.50 4.40
N ARG A 400 19.92 1.44 5.34
CA ARG A 400 19.52 0.18 5.99
C ARG A 400 18.98 -0.82 4.98
N PHE A 401 18.09 -0.39 4.09
CA PHE A 401 17.53 -1.22 3.03
C PHE A 401 18.63 -1.72 2.08
N ARG A 402 19.59 -0.86 1.71
CA ARG A 402 20.75 -1.20 0.87
C ARG A 402 21.61 -2.33 1.43
N ALA A 403 21.82 -2.33 2.75
CA ALA A 403 22.73 -3.26 3.42
C ALA A 403 22.05 -4.57 3.89
N SER A 404 20.72 -4.67 3.76
CA SER A 404 19.97 -5.78 4.35
C SER A 404 20.03 -7.06 3.51
N ALA A 405 20.52 -8.14 4.12
CA ALA A 405 20.45 -9.49 3.55
C ALA A 405 19.00 -10.02 3.50
N PHE A 406 18.15 -9.61 4.44
CA PHE A 406 16.73 -9.95 4.44
C PHE A 406 16.02 -9.38 3.21
N ILE A 407 16.28 -8.11 2.88
CA ILE A 407 15.71 -7.50 1.68
C ILE A 407 16.23 -8.18 0.41
N ALA A 408 17.52 -8.54 0.35
CA ALA A 408 18.09 -9.30 -0.76
C ALA A 408 17.39 -10.65 -0.96
N ASP A 409 17.09 -11.38 0.12
CA ASP A 409 16.40 -12.67 0.07
C ASP A 409 14.95 -12.54 -0.43
N ILE A 410 14.19 -11.58 0.13
CA ILE A 410 12.76 -11.46 -0.16
C ILE A 410 12.49 -10.81 -1.52
N PHE A 411 13.26 -9.79 -1.90
CA PHE A 411 13.03 -9.00 -3.12
C PHE A 411 13.99 -9.34 -4.26
N GLY A 412 15.10 -10.01 -3.96
CA GLY A 412 16.21 -10.22 -4.89
C GLY A 412 17.16 -9.02 -4.95
N GLU A 413 18.46 -9.30 -5.04
CA GLU A 413 19.53 -8.28 -5.05
C GLU A 413 19.35 -7.22 -6.16
N ARG A 414 18.84 -7.64 -7.34
CA ARG A 414 18.59 -6.73 -8.47
C ARG A 414 17.50 -5.71 -8.14
N TYR A 415 16.41 -6.16 -7.52
CA TYR A 415 15.32 -5.27 -7.12
C TYR A 415 15.75 -4.37 -5.96
N GLN A 416 16.43 -4.94 -4.96
CA GLN A 416 16.97 -4.19 -3.83
C GLN A 416 17.82 -3.02 -4.31
N ARG A 417 18.78 -3.27 -5.20
CA ARG A 417 19.63 -2.21 -5.77
C ARG A 417 18.80 -1.15 -6.50
N LEU A 418 17.94 -1.59 -7.42
CA LEU A 418 17.07 -0.70 -8.21
C LEU A 418 16.24 0.21 -7.30
N TYR A 419 15.46 -0.37 -6.39
CA TYR A 419 14.58 0.38 -5.51
C TYR A 419 15.37 1.32 -4.60
N CYS A 420 16.49 0.86 -4.04
CA CYS A 420 17.36 1.67 -3.21
C CYS A 420 17.93 2.88 -3.95
N ASP A 421 18.44 2.69 -5.16
CA ASP A 421 19.05 3.77 -5.95
C ASP A 421 17.98 4.79 -6.38
N THR A 422 16.79 4.34 -6.77
CA THR A 422 15.65 5.22 -7.06
C THR A 422 15.24 6.03 -5.82
N LYS A 423 15.07 5.39 -4.66
CA LYS A 423 14.70 6.09 -3.42
C LYS A 423 15.79 7.03 -2.91
N HIS A 424 17.07 6.70 -3.12
CA HIS A 424 18.18 7.61 -2.86
C HIS A 424 18.08 8.87 -3.74
N LYS A 425 17.87 8.72 -5.06
CA LYS A 425 17.67 9.84 -6.00
C LYS A 425 16.51 10.74 -5.55
N GLU A 426 15.38 10.15 -5.18
CA GLU A 426 14.21 10.88 -4.64
C GLU A 426 14.54 11.64 -3.35
N ALA A 427 15.23 10.99 -2.40
CA ALA A 427 15.63 11.59 -1.14
C ALA A 427 16.58 12.78 -1.34
N ILE A 428 17.58 12.65 -2.20
CA ILE A 428 18.51 13.73 -2.52
C ILE A 428 17.80 14.90 -3.19
N ARG A 429 16.86 14.65 -4.11
CA ARG A 429 16.06 15.72 -4.72
C ARG A 429 15.23 16.46 -3.68
N TYR A 430 14.61 15.74 -2.73
CA TYR A 430 13.89 16.36 -1.62
C TYR A 430 14.81 17.25 -0.76
N LEU A 431 15.96 16.74 -0.33
CA LEU A 431 16.90 17.48 0.53
C LEU A 431 17.50 18.72 -0.13
N ARG A 432 17.65 18.72 -1.46
CA ARG A 432 18.13 19.90 -2.22
C ARG A 432 17.05 20.95 -2.44
N THR A 433 15.78 20.64 -2.18
CA THR A 433 14.66 21.54 -2.42
C THR A 433 14.50 22.52 -1.25
N VAL A 434 14.67 23.81 -1.51
CA VAL A 434 14.40 24.89 -0.53
C VAL A 434 12.90 25.16 -0.48
N SER A 435 12.29 24.96 0.69
CA SER A 435 10.84 25.08 0.90
C SER A 435 10.43 26.47 1.38
N ASP A 436 9.13 26.76 1.31
CA ASP A 436 8.56 27.98 1.91
C ASP A 436 8.76 28.07 3.42
N PHE A 437 8.97 26.94 4.10
CA PHE A 437 9.34 26.93 5.51
C PHE A 437 10.75 27.51 5.72
N ASP A 438 11.70 27.17 4.84
CA ASP A 438 13.07 27.69 4.89
C ASP A 438 13.07 29.22 4.70
N TYR A 439 12.35 29.73 3.70
CA TYR A 439 12.26 31.18 3.48
C TYR A 439 11.61 31.91 4.67
N ARG A 440 10.47 31.42 5.18
CA ARG A 440 9.78 32.06 6.32
C ARG A 440 10.60 32.01 7.62
N THR A 441 11.46 31.01 7.75
CA THR A 441 12.27 30.81 8.97
C THR A 441 13.59 31.57 8.88
N TYR A 442 14.38 31.37 7.83
CA TYR A 442 15.77 31.81 7.79
C TYR A 442 15.97 33.17 7.11
N LEU A 443 15.25 33.46 6.02
CA LEU A 443 15.43 34.71 5.24
C LEU A 443 15.33 36.00 6.07
N PRO A 444 14.40 36.16 7.05
CA PRO A 444 14.33 37.39 7.84
C PRO A 444 15.28 37.40 9.05
N ARG A 445 16.02 36.31 9.33
CA ARG A 445 16.81 36.13 10.56
C ARG A 445 18.32 36.08 10.32
N LEU A 446 18.74 35.54 9.18
CA LEU A 446 20.12 35.53 8.70
C LEU A 446 20.33 36.70 7.74
#